data_AF-A0A847CG08-F1
#
_entry.id   AF-A0A847CG08-F1
#
_cell.length_a   1.000
_cell.length_b   1.000
_cell.length_c   1.000
_cell.angle_alpha   90.00
_cell.angle_beta   90.00
_cell.angle_gamma   90.00
#
_symmetry.space_group_name_H-M   'P 1'
#
loop_
_entity.id
_entity.type
_entity.pdbx_description
1 polymer ?
#
loop_
_entity_poly.entity_id
_entity_poly.type
_entity_poly.pdbx_seq_one_letter_code
_entity_poly.pdbx_strand_id
1 'polypeptide(L)'
;MKKIIFLTSLLCILTFSAFSQEQNEELTFDKTEGRWTNLNYVNIPILKILEGKDGYVVIYQKNRTGVGSTIIPKNWAKGTKEDPRKLKFRNAKGNNTSYMTIVNNETAFQRVILTIPMSKQNSIWGLYDYHKQMDGLDKENLEDIKL
;
A
#
# COMPACT_ATOMS: atom_id res chain seq x y z
N MET A 1 58.22 14.55 -16.06
CA MET A 1 57.12 14.77 -15.11
C MET A 1 55.71 14.80 -15.73
N LYS A 2 55.52 14.90 -17.07
CA LYS A 2 54.17 14.86 -17.69
C LYS A 2 53.60 13.45 -17.94
N LYS A 3 54.45 12.42 -18.04
CA LYS A 3 54.03 11.03 -18.31
C LYS A 3 53.57 10.25 -17.06
N ILE A 4 54.00 10.67 -15.88
CA ILE A 4 53.64 10.03 -14.59
C ILE A 4 52.25 10.49 -14.14
N ILE A 5 51.87 11.74 -14.43
CA ILE A 5 50.56 12.31 -14.09
C ILE A 5 49.43 11.64 -14.90
N PHE A 6 49.71 11.24 -16.15
CA PHE A 6 48.72 10.51 -16.96
C PHE A 6 48.47 9.08 -16.45
N LEU A 7 49.48 8.45 -15.85
CA LEU A 7 49.36 7.07 -15.34
C LEU A 7 48.59 7.02 -14.01
N THR A 8 48.72 8.04 -13.16
CA THR A 8 47.95 8.14 -11.91
C THR A 8 46.49 8.52 -12.15
N SER A 9 46.18 9.28 -13.19
CA SER A 9 44.80 9.62 -13.57
C SER A 9 44.02 8.42 -14.13
N LEU A 10 44.70 7.45 -14.77
CA LEU A 10 44.04 6.27 -15.35
C LEU A 10 43.73 5.19 -14.29
N LEU A 11 44.51 5.15 -13.21
CA LEU A 11 44.32 4.17 -12.12
C LEU A 11 43.16 4.52 -11.18
N CYS A 12 42.83 5.81 -11.00
CA CYS A 12 41.73 6.25 -10.14
C CYS A 12 40.32 6.01 -10.72
N ILE A 13 40.18 5.73 -12.02
CA ILE A 13 38.86 5.47 -12.64
C ILE A 13 38.45 4.00 -12.46
N LEU A 14 39.39 3.10 -12.17
CA LEU A 14 39.13 1.67 -12.01
C LEU A 14 38.69 1.25 -10.61
N THR A 15 38.74 2.13 -9.60
CA THR A 15 38.40 1.77 -8.21
C THR A 15 36.97 2.15 -7.80
N PHE A 16 36.20 2.84 -8.64
CA PHE A 16 34.82 3.24 -8.30
C PHE A 16 33.74 2.23 -8.68
N SER A 17 34.04 1.20 -9.47
CA SER A 17 33.05 0.17 -9.86
C SER A 17 32.86 -0.96 -8.83
N ALA A 18 33.59 -0.94 -7.71
CA ALA A 18 33.50 -1.99 -6.68
C ALA A 18 32.46 -1.70 -5.56
N PHE A 19 31.74 -0.58 -5.62
CA PHE A 19 30.71 -0.21 -4.63
C PHE A 19 29.37 0.13 -5.30
N SER A 20 28.85 -0.81 -6.08
CA SER A 20 27.41 -0.90 -6.41
C SER A 20 26.99 -2.36 -6.51
N GLN A 21 27.45 -3.17 -5.56
CA GLN A 21 26.68 -4.34 -5.15
C GLN A 21 25.63 -3.82 -4.17
N GLU A 22 24.50 -3.39 -4.73
CA GLU A 22 23.24 -3.41 -4.00
C GLU A 22 23.07 -4.86 -3.55
N GLN A 23 23.33 -5.12 -2.26
CA GLN A 23 23.00 -6.37 -1.61
C GLN A 23 21.47 -6.48 -1.63
N ASN A 24 20.92 -6.89 -2.77
CA ASN A 24 19.73 -7.70 -2.76
C ASN A 24 20.16 -9.03 -2.15
N GLU A 25 20.21 -9.08 -0.82
CA GLU A 25 20.00 -10.34 -0.11
C GLU A 25 18.60 -10.79 -0.50
N GLU A 26 18.51 -11.47 -1.65
CA GLU A 26 17.42 -12.39 -1.89
C GLU A 26 17.59 -13.46 -0.81
N LEU A 27 16.88 -13.26 0.30
CA LEU A 27 16.72 -14.24 1.36
C LEU A 27 16.20 -15.52 0.70
N THR A 28 17.11 -16.40 0.31
CA THR A 28 16.79 -17.77 -0.11
C THR A 28 16.38 -18.53 1.14
N PHE A 29 15.15 -18.26 1.58
CA PHE A 29 14.49 -19.07 2.59
C PHE A 29 14.34 -20.47 1.99
N ASP A 30 14.99 -21.45 2.62
CA ASP A 30 14.88 -22.85 2.26
C ASP A 30 13.39 -23.25 2.24
N LYS A 31 12.85 -23.43 1.04
CA LYS A 31 11.42 -23.63 0.77
C LYS A 31 11.03 -25.05 1.18
N THR A 32 10.98 -25.30 2.48
CA THR A 32 10.39 -26.52 3.04
C THR A 32 8.88 -26.55 2.75
N GLU A 33 8.39 -27.73 2.36
CA GLU A 33 7.09 -27.97 1.75
C GLU A 33 5.91 -27.54 2.65
N GLY A 34 5.31 -26.40 2.31
CA GLY A 34 4.03 -25.96 2.84
C GLY A 34 3.58 -24.76 2.01
N ARG A 35 2.46 -24.88 1.28
CA ARG A 35 1.92 -23.91 0.31
C ARG A 35 2.05 -22.43 0.75
N TRP A 36 3.15 -21.78 0.39
CA TRP A 36 3.32 -20.34 0.52
C TRP A 36 2.54 -19.67 -0.60
N THR A 37 1.56 -18.83 -0.25
CA THR A 37 0.92 -17.96 -1.23
C THR A 37 1.75 -16.68 -1.33
N ASN A 38 2.23 -16.35 -2.53
CA ASN A 38 2.98 -15.11 -2.78
C ASN A 38 2.03 -13.92 -2.67
N LEU A 39 1.91 -13.37 -1.45
CA LEU A 39 1.09 -12.20 -1.14
C LEU A 39 1.97 -10.96 -1.05
N ASN A 40 1.60 -9.92 -1.79
CA ASN A 40 2.18 -8.59 -1.72
C ASN A 40 1.32 -7.68 -0.84
N TYR A 41 1.98 -6.89 0.02
CA TYR A 41 1.35 -5.98 0.97
C TYR A 41 1.85 -4.56 0.75
N VAL A 42 0.93 -3.65 0.43
CA VAL A 42 1.23 -2.23 0.27
C VAL A 42 0.52 -1.44 1.36
N ASN A 43 1.27 -0.77 2.22
CA ASN A 43 0.74 0.09 3.28
C ASN A 43 0.73 1.56 2.83
N ILE A 44 -0.42 2.23 2.97
CA ILE A 44 -0.64 3.60 2.50
C ILE A 44 -1.23 4.44 3.63
N PRO A 45 -0.59 5.56 4.02
CA PRO A 45 -1.12 6.43 5.07
C PRO A 45 -2.50 6.98 4.71
N ILE A 46 -3.45 6.91 5.65
CA ILE A 46 -4.79 7.49 5.50
C ILE A 46 -4.81 8.86 6.15
N LEU A 47 -5.32 9.84 5.42
CA LEU A 47 -5.52 11.22 5.89
C LEU A 47 -6.92 11.43 6.43
N LYS A 48 -7.94 10.85 5.78
CA LYS A 48 -9.36 10.99 6.16
C LYS A 48 -10.18 9.83 5.61
N ILE A 49 -11.25 9.48 6.31
CA ILE A 49 -12.28 8.55 5.85
C ILE A 49 -13.63 9.24 5.97
N LEU A 50 -14.33 9.35 4.85
CA LEU A 50 -15.70 9.84 4.81
C LEU A 50 -16.63 8.64 4.71
N GLU A 51 -17.46 8.46 5.74
CA GLU A 51 -18.48 7.41 5.73
C GLU A 51 -19.71 7.89 4.97
N GLY A 52 -20.12 7.15 3.94
CA GLY A 52 -21.40 7.35 3.29
C GLY A 52 -22.34 6.16 3.48
N LYS A 53 -23.44 6.16 2.73
CA LYS A 53 -24.48 5.13 2.82
C LYS A 53 -23.93 3.74 2.48
N ASP A 54 -23.31 3.64 1.30
CA ASP A 54 -22.99 2.37 0.65
C ASP A 54 -21.48 2.06 0.62
N GLY A 55 -20.64 3.03 0.96
CA GLY A 55 -19.18 2.89 0.94
C GLY A 55 -18.45 3.87 1.85
N TYR A 56 -17.13 3.75 1.83
CA TYR A 56 -16.19 4.66 2.49
C TYR A 56 -15.34 5.35 1.43
N VAL A 57 -15.30 6.69 1.45
CA VAL A 57 -14.29 7.43 0.70
C VAL A 57 -13.03 7.51 1.56
N VAL A 58 -11.99 6.81 1.15
CA VAL A 58 -10.70 6.81 1.84
C VAL A 58 -9.77 7.78 1.11
N ILE A 59 -9.40 8.86 1.79
CA ILE A 59 -8.45 9.86 1.33
C ILE A 59 -7.09 9.50 1.92
N TYR A 60 -6.11 9.29 1.06
CA TYR A 60 -4.80 8.74 1.42
C TYR A 60 -3.67 9.58 0.83
N GLN A 61 -2.50 9.48 1.46
CA GLN A 61 -1.30 10.13 0.96
C GLN A 61 -0.70 9.33 -0.20
N LYS A 62 -0.39 10.01 -1.30
CA LYS A 62 0.30 9.47 -2.47
C LYS A 62 1.71 10.05 -2.52
N ASN A 63 2.74 9.21 -2.59
CA ASN A 63 4.14 9.65 -2.53
C ASN A 63 4.43 10.62 -1.35
N ARG A 64 5.44 11.49 -1.51
CA ARG A 64 5.85 12.47 -0.48
C ARG A 64 4.91 13.68 -0.37
N THR A 65 4.14 14.01 -1.40
CA THR A 65 3.40 15.30 -1.47
C THR A 65 2.00 15.21 -2.06
N GLY A 66 1.59 14.06 -2.60
CA GLY A 66 0.29 13.89 -3.26
C GLY A 66 -0.80 13.42 -2.31
N VAL A 67 -2.04 13.61 -2.75
CA VAL A 67 -3.24 13.06 -2.11
C VAL A 67 -4.03 12.29 -3.17
N GLY A 68 -4.48 11.10 -2.82
CA GLY A 68 -5.41 10.30 -3.60
C GLY A 68 -6.68 10.00 -2.82
N SER A 69 -7.71 9.55 -3.50
CA SER A 69 -8.94 9.07 -2.89
C SER A 69 -9.44 7.84 -3.60
N THR A 70 -9.98 6.90 -2.84
CA THR A 70 -10.67 5.73 -3.40
C THR A 70 -11.96 5.47 -2.65
N ILE A 71 -12.91 4.79 -3.30
CA ILE A 71 -14.14 4.33 -2.67
C ILE A 71 -14.00 2.85 -2.35
N ILE A 72 -14.29 2.49 -1.11
CA ILE A 72 -14.32 1.10 -0.67
C ILE A 72 -15.77 0.74 -0.31
N PRO A 73 -16.40 -0.18 -1.07
CA PRO A 73 -17.76 -0.61 -0.80
C PRO A 73 -17.93 -1.23 0.59
N LYS A 74 -19.04 -0.92 1.28
CA LYS A 74 -19.36 -1.53 2.59
C LYS A 74 -19.71 -3.01 2.47
N ASN A 75 -20.30 -3.42 1.34
CA ASN A 75 -20.63 -4.82 1.08
C ASN A 75 -19.38 -5.73 1.05
N TRP A 76 -18.20 -5.21 0.71
CA TRP A 76 -16.94 -5.95 0.76
C TRP A 76 -16.56 -6.45 2.15
N ALA A 77 -17.12 -5.88 3.22
CA ALA A 77 -16.92 -6.37 4.58
C ALA A 77 -17.65 -7.70 4.84
N LYS A 78 -18.68 -7.99 4.03
CA LYS A 78 -19.40 -9.26 4.00
C LYS A 78 -18.65 -10.20 3.07
N GLY A 79 -18.63 -11.49 3.41
CA GLY A 79 -18.03 -12.52 2.59
C GLY A 79 -18.66 -13.87 2.88
N THR A 80 -18.66 -14.74 1.89
CA THR A 80 -19.06 -16.15 1.98
C THR A 80 -17.84 -17.05 1.82
N LYS A 81 -18.06 -18.37 1.77
CA LYS A 81 -16.98 -19.31 1.51
C LYS A 81 -16.50 -19.24 0.07
N GLU A 82 -17.42 -18.91 -0.85
CA GLU A 82 -17.20 -18.80 -2.29
C GLU A 82 -16.69 -17.41 -2.70
N ASP A 83 -17.12 -16.34 -2.01
CA ASP A 83 -16.64 -14.96 -2.21
C ASP A 83 -16.11 -14.39 -0.88
N PRO A 84 -14.81 -14.55 -0.59
CA PRO A 84 -14.24 -14.11 0.67
C PRO A 84 -14.26 -12.58 0.80
N ARG A 85 -14.49 -12.08 2.01
CA ARG A 85 -14.55 -10.63 2.27
C ARG A 85 -13.34 -9.88 1.69
N LYS A 86 -13.59 -8.80 0.95
CA LYS A 86 -12.57 -7.94 0.35
C LYS A 86 -12.21 -6.74 1.23
N LEU A 87 -12.98 -6.43 2.28
CA LEU A 87 -12.69 -5.38 3.25
C LEU A 87 -12.56 -5.95 4.67
N LYS A 88 -11.50 -5.57 5.38
CA LYS A 88 -11.29 -5.88 6.79
C LYS A 88 -10.95 -4.62 7.58
N PHE A 89 -11.53 -4.47 8.76
CA PHE A 89 -11.14 -3.44 9.72
C PHE A 89 -10.17 -4.00 10.76
N ARG A 90 -9.19 -3.20 11.15
CA ARG A 90 -8.28 -3.45 12.27
C ARG A 90 -8.23 -2.18 13.10
N ASN A 91 -8.36 -2.32 14.43
CA ASN A 91 -8.23 -1.17 15.30
C ASN A 91 -6.77 -0.69 15.31
N ALA A 92 -6.55 0.59 15.00
CA ALA A 92 -5.24 1.21 15.14
C ALA A 92 -4.89 1.35 16.63
N LYS A 93 -3.65 1.03 16.99
CA LYS A 93 -3.11 1.25 18.33
C LYS A 93 -2.24 2.52 18.29
N GLY A 94 -2.53 3.47 19.18
CA GLY A 94 -1.81 4.75 19.26
C GLY A 94 -2.40 5.85 18.35
N ASN A 95 -1.81 7.04 18.43
CA ASN A 95 -2.48 8.27 18.00
C ASN A 95 -2.30 8.62 16.51
N ASN A 96 -1.39 7.96 15.76
CA ASN A 96 -0.96 8.45 14.43
C ASN A 96 -0.64 7.35 13.39
N THR A 97 -1.27 6.18 13.49
CA THR A 97 -0.91 5.01 12.66
C THR A 97 -2.03 4.54 11.73
N SER A 98 -2.87 5.47 11.26
CA SER A 98 -3.95 5.11 10.35
C SER A 98 -3.41 4.85 8.95
N TYR A 99 -3.56 3.63 8.46
CA TYR A 99 -3.14 3.25 7.11
C TYR A 99 -4.08 2.20 6.51
N MET A 100 -4.05 2.15 5.19
CA MET A 100 -4.71 1.15 4.37
C MET A 100 -3.67 0.16 3.87
N THR A 101 -3.91 -1.14 4.07
CA THR A 101 -3.09 -2.20 3.47
C THR A 101 -3.83 -2.80 2.28
N ILE A 102 -3.25 -2.69 1.09
CA ILE A 102 -3.71 -3.42 -0.09
C ILE A 102 -2.99 -4.77 -0.10
N VAL A 103 -3.76 -5.85 -0.17
CA VAL A 103 -3.25 -7.22 -0.24
C VAL A 103 -3.55 -7.74 -1.64
N ASN A 104 -2.49 -8.04 -2.38
CA ASN A 104 -2.55 -8.63 -3.70
C ASN A 104 -1.86 -9.99 -3.68
N ASN A 105 -2.22 -10.89 -4.58
CA ASN A 105 -1.34 -11.99 -4.98
C ASN A 105 -0.69 -11.63 -6.33
N GLU A 106 0.02 -12.57 -6.95
CA GLU A 106 0.70 -12.34 -8.23
C GLU A 106 -0.23 -11.90 -9.37
N THR A 107 -1.51 -12.26 -9.32
CA THR A 107 -2.43 -12.10 -10.44
C THR A 107 -3.59 -11.14 -10.17
N ALA A 108 -3.93 -10.90 -8.90
CA ALA A 108 -5.17 -10.22 -8.55
C ALA A 108 -5.18 -9.57 -7.16
N PHE A 109 -6.01 -8.53 -7.05
CA PHE A 109 -6.43 -7.96 -5.77
C PHE A 109 -7.15 -9.00 -4.91
N GLN A 110 -6.74 -9.12 -3.65
CA GLN A 110 -7.33 -10.06 -2.69
C GLN A 110 -8.23 -9.33 -1.69
N ARG A 111 -7.71 -8.29 -1.04
CA ARG A 111 -8.46 -7.48 -0.09
C ARG A 111 -7.76 -6.19 0.29
N VAL A 112 -8.52 -5.32 0.93
CA VAL A 112 -8.06 -4.12 1.61
C VAL A 112 -8.29 -4.23 3.11
N ILE A 113 -7.31 -3.79 3.89
CA ILE A 113 -7.38 -3.73 5.36
C ILE A 113 -7.28 -2.28 5.78
N LEU A 114 -8.31 -1.75 6.44
CA LEU A 114 -8.29 -0.43 7.05
C LEU A 114 -7.84 -0.57 8.51
N THR A 115 -6.61 -0.14 8.80
CA THR A 115 -6.09 -0.07 10.17
C THR A 115 -6.33 1.35 10.69
N ILE A 116 -7.38 1.54 11.47
CA ILE A 116 -7.89 2.88 11.85
C ILE A 116 -8.49 2.89 13.27
N PRO A 117 -8.55 4.06 13.94
CA PRO A 117 -9.32 4.23 15.15
C PRO A 117 -10.80 3.94 14.91
N MET A 118 -11.38 3.02 15.69
CA MET A 118 -12.78 2.61 15.47
C MET A 118 -13.82 3.64 15.97
N SER A 119 -13.41 4.52 16.90
CA SER A 119 -14.27 5.61 17.39
C SER A 119 -14.50 6.64 16.28
N LYS A 120 -15.77 6.88 15.95
CA LYS A 120 -16.20 7.88 14.96
C LYS A 120 -15.97 9.33 15.39
N GLN A 121 -15.65 9.55 16.68
CA GLN A 121 -15.26 10.85 17.21
C GLN A 121 -13.81 11.21 16.86
N ASN A 122 -13.00 10.24 16.39
CA ASN A 122 -11.63 10.52 15.94
C ASN A 122 -11.65 11.41 14.69
N SER A 123 -10.73 12.38 14.61
CA SER A 123 -10.63 13.36 13.54
C SER A 123 -10.38 12.77 12.16
N ILE A 124 -9.95 11.51 12.05
CA ILE A 124 -9.83 10.83 10.76
C ILE A 124 -11.21 10.53 10.14
N TRP A 125 -12.27 10.43 10.92
CA TRP A 125 -13.61 10.20 10.41
C TRP A 125 -14.28 11.50 9.98
N GLY A 126 -15.09 11.40 8.94
CA GLY A 126 -16.02 12.42 8.49
C GLY A 126 -17.23 11.75 7.84
N LEU A 127 -18.18 12.56 7.40
CA LEU A 127 -19.38 12.10 6.72
C LEU A 127 -19.28 12.45 5.24
N TYR A 128 -19.64 11.50 4.38
CA TYR A 128 -19.93 11.76 2.99
C TYR A 128 -21.42 12.10 2.86
N ASP A 129 -21.77 12.98 1.93
CA ASP A 129 -23.16 13.37 1.72
C ASP A 129 -24.03 12.17 1.30
N TYR A 130 -24.95 11.76 2.17
CA TYR A 130 -25.82 10.60 1.98
C TYR A 130 -26.84 10.78 0.85
N HIS A 131 -27.05 12.01 0.36
CA HIS A 131 -27.94 12.28 -0.77
C HIS A 131 -27.25 12.12 -2.14
N LYS A 132 -25.93 11.93 -2.16
CA LYS A 132 -25.17 11.79 -3.39
C LYS A 132 -24.88 10.32 -3.74
N GLN A 133 -25.19 9.99 -4.99
CA GLN A 133 -24.35 9.16 -5.87
C GLN A 133 -22.93 8.84 -5.39
N MET A 134 -22.57 7.60 -5.00
CA MET A 134 -21.15 7.22 -4.94
C MET A 134 -20.74 6.53 -6.24
N ASP A 135 -20.09 7.28 -7.13
CA ASP A 135 -19.56 6.74 -8.38
C ASP A 135 -18.32 5.88 -8.12
N GLY A 136 -18.34 4.62 -8.56
CA GLY A 136 -17.20 3.69 -8.41
C GLY A 136 -17.39 2.59 -7.36
N LEU A 137 -18.61 2.41 -6.83
CA LEU A 137 -18.95 1.26 -5.98
C LEU A 137 -18.89 -0.09 -6.72
N ASP A 138 -19.05 -0.08 -8.04
CA ASP A 138 -19.04 -1.29 -8.88
C ASP A 138 -17.62 -1.74 -9.26
N LYS A 139 -16.58 -0.96 -8.94
CA LYS A 139 -15.20 -1.38 -9.17
C LYS A 139 -14.89 -2.58 -8.28
N GLU A 140 -14.43 -3.70 -8.86
CA GLU A 140 -14.12 -4.92 -8.12
C GLU A 140 -12.73 -4.93 -7.46
N ASN A 141 -11.94 -3.88 -7.69
CA ASN A 141 -10.55 -3.73 -7.28
C ASN A 141 -10.18 -2.26 -7.04
N LEU A 142 -8.97 -2.03 -6.53
CA LEU A 142 -8.40 -0.69 -6.32
C LEU A 142 -7.33 -0.36 -7.37
N GLU A 143 -7.55 -0.73 -8.64
CA GLU A 143 -6.52 -0.78 -9.70
C GLU A 143 -5.85 0.57 -10.05
N ASP A 144 -6.34 1.69 -9.53
CA ASP A 144 -5.83 3.02 -9.88
C ASP A 144 -4.96 3.68 -8.78
N ILE A 145 -4.60 2.95 -7.72
CA ILE A 145 -3.71 3.48 -6.69
C ILE A 145 -2.27 3.48 -7.19
N LYS A 146 -1.96 4.46 -8.04
CA LYS A 146 -0.59 4.84 -8.39
C LYS A 146 0.03 5.44 -7.13
N LEU A 147 0.92 4.70 -6.46
CA LEU A 147 1.61 5.14 -5.25
C LEU A 147 2.49 6.35 -5.47
#